data_AF-A0A1A0IX58-F1
#
_entry.id   AF-A0A1A0IX58-F1
#
_cell.length_a   1.000
_cell.length_b   1.000
_cell.length_c   1.000
_cell.angle_alpha   90.00
_cell.angle_beta   90.00
_cell.angle_gamma   90.00
#
_symmetry.space_group_name_H-M   'P 1'
#
loop_
_entity.id
_entity.type
_entity.pdbx_description
1 polymer ?
#
loop_
_entity_poly.entity_id
_entity_poly.type
_entity_poly.pdbx_seq_one_letter_code
_entity_poly.pdbx_strand_id
1 'polypeptide(L)'
;MDTVTPWVEQHAHPLSASAPEHPLTDLAPLRRSAGAARVVALGAATRDTQELSVTAHRILRFLVEHSGFRSLVLEGDDATSAALDEYVRTGAGDPRALLAGARSFWRTEEILEVVGWIRRYNRQHPDDPVRIAHPEPERRVTAESGDLGDIEKMLADTVIRWHERTGHKVVYWGGTTHTVAAAARNVLLGEKRVTHRSAGGHLREHFGSGYLSVGLTFDHGSTAHTFPSPPADFAEAVLGRVDLDAYLLDLRTPGPDSVRTWLTEPAKTRLIGPVYDPQNDDAFHLSGGSLGEWFDLVVHHRTVTSVRPLGSHHG
;
A
#
# COMPACT_ATOMS: atom_id res chain seq x y z
N MET A 1 -27.61 3.35 19.29
CA MET A 1 -26.30 3.74 19.83
C MET A 1 -25.28 3.49 18.74
N ASP A 2 -24.35 4.42 18.51
CA ASP A 2 -23.23 4.20 17.58
C ASP A 2 -22.35 3.08 18.17
N THR A 3 -22.43 1.88 17.59
CA THR A 3 -21.64 0.72 18.04
C THR A 3 -20.39 0.48 17.20
N VAL A 4 -20.06 1.41 16.29
CA VAL A 4 -18.92 1.26 15.38
C VAL A 4 -17.61 1.39 16.14
N THR A 5 -17.39 2.49 16.89
CA THR A 5 -16.14 2.68 17.64
C THR A 5 -15.86 1.53 18.62
N PRO A 6 -16.81 1.09 19.48
CA PRO A 6 -16.59 -0.05 20.37
C PRO A 6 -16.26 -1.35 19.62
N TRP A 7 -16.86 -1.57 18.44
CA TRP A 7 -16.54 -2.72 17.61
C TRP A 7 -15.12 -2.63 17.04
N VAL A 8 -14.68 -1.45 16.59
CA VAL A 8 -13.30 -1.26 16.12
C VAL A 8 -12.32 -1.51 17.27
N GLU A 9 -12.53 -0.93 18.46
CA GLU A 9 -11.67 -1.14 19.63
C GLU A 9 -11.54 -2.61 20.01
N GLN A 10 -12.63 -3.38 19.93
CA GLN A 10 -12.65 -4.80 20.24
C GLN A 10 -11.88 -5.66 19.22
N HIS A 11 -11.85 -5.25 17.95
CA HIS A 11 -11.28 -6.04 16.85
C HIS A 11 -9.97 -5.48 16.29
N ALA A 12 -9.54 -4.31 16.77
CA ALA A 12 -8.25 -3.74 16.48
C ALA A 12 -7.14 -4.61 17.10
N HIS A 13 -6.20 -5.03 16.27
CA HIS A 13 -5.00 -5.73 16.70
C HIS A 13 -3.85 -4.72 16.79
N PRO A 14 -3.38 -4.37 17.99
CA PRO A 14 -2.31 -3.39 18.15
C PRO A 14 -1.04 -3.80 17.41
N LEU A 15 -0.42 -2.84 16.73
CA LEU A 15 0.87 -3.00 16.08
C LEU A 15 1.93 -2.22 16.87
N SER A 16 3.13 -2.78 16.94
CA SER A 16 4.25 -2.05 17.52
C SER A 16 4.72 -0.96 16.55
N ALA A 17 4.80 0.29 17.01
CA ALA A 17 5.35 1.42 16.26
C ALA A 17 6.88 1.35 16.19
N SER A 18 7.41 0.25 15.67
CA SER A 18 8.82 -0.13 15.82
C SER A 18 9.53 -0.27 14.48
N ALA A 19 10.86 -0.19 14.52
CA ALA A 19 11.71 -0.28 13.35
C ALA A 19 11.50 -1.59 12.55
N PRO A 20 11.80 -1.61 11.24
CA PRO A 20 11.47 -2.73 10.37
C PRO A 20 11.98 -4.09 10.84
N GLU A 21 13.09 -4.15 11.57
CA GLU A 21 13.78 -5.35 12.06
C GLU A 21 13.13 -6.00 13.29
N HIS A 22 12.19 -5.34 13.96
CA HIS A 22 11.51 -5.87 15.13
C HIS A 22 10.77 -7.18 14.85
N PRO A 23 10.49 -8.00 15.89
CA PRO A 23 9.68 -9.20 15.75
C PRO A 23 8.35 -8.92 15.04
N LEU A 24 7.92 -9.89 14.22
CA LEU A 24 6.71 -9.78 13.40
C LEU A 24 5.50 -10.47 14.06
N THR A 25 5.55 -10.70 15.37
CA THR A 25 4.53 -11.45 16.11
C THR A 25 3.19 -10.71 16.20
N ASP A 26 3.22 -9.38 16.20
CA ASP A 26 2.03 -8.51 16.14
C ASP A 26 1.32 -8.58 14.78
N LEU A 27 2.02 -9.01 13.71
CA LEU A 27 1.44 -9.26 12.38
C LEU A 27 0.85 -10.66 12.21
N ALA A 28 0.89 -11.51 13.26
CA ALA A 28 0.34 -12.87 13.21
C ALA A 28 -1.10 -12.98 12.64
N PRO A 29 -2.04 -12.03 12.92
CA PRO A 29 -3.38 -12.07 12.33
C PRO A 29 -3.38 -12.10 10.78
N LEU A 30 -2.38 -11.48 10.13
CA LEU A 30 -2.27 -11.47 8.67
C LEU A 30 -2.13 -12.87 8.06
N ARG A 31 -1.62 -13.86 8.80
CA ARG A 31 -1.47 -15.23 8.28
C ARG A 31 -2.81 -15.82 7.86
N ARG A 32 -3.86 -15.61 8.68
CA ARG A 32 -5.21 -16.09 8.35
C ARG A 32 -5.80 -15.29 7.19
N SER A 33 -5.66 -13.97 7.25
CA SER A 33 -6.27 -13.05 6.29
C SER A 33 -5.66 -13.12 4.89
N ALA A 34 -4.35 -13.39 4.78
CA ALA A 34 -3.60 -13.47 3.53
C ALA A 34 -3.33 -14.91 3.03
N GLY A 35 -3.72 -15.94 3.77
CA GLY A 35 -3.35 -17.33 3.47
C GLY A 35 -3.75 -17.80 2.06
N ALA A 36 -4.98 -17.45 1.63
CA ALA A 36 -5.48 -17.77 0.30
C ALA A 36 -5.06 -16.75 -0.78
N ALA A 37 -4.57 -15.57 -0.39
CA ALA A 37 -4.24 -14.51 -1.33
C ALA A 37 -3.08 -14.91 -2.26
N ARG A 38 -3.20 -14.50 -3.52
CA ARG A 38 -2.14 -14.51 -4.54
C ARG A 38 -1.47 -13.15 -4.65
N VAL A 39 -2.25 -12.09 -4.42
CA VAL A 39 -1.77 -10.72 -4.40
C VAL A 39 -2.23 -10.05 -3.11
N VAL A 40 -1.30 -9.45 -2.38
CA VAL A 40 -1.61 -8.55 -1.26
C VAL A 40 -1.17 -7.16 -1.67
N ALA A 41 -2.11 -6.23 -1.80
CA ALA A 41 -1.83 -4.84 -2.11
C ALA A 41 -1.71 -4.01 -0.83
N LEU A 42 -0.67 -3.19 -0.75
CA LEU A 42 -0.40 -2.25 0.33
C LEU A 42 -0.61 -0.85 -0.22
N GLY A 43 -1.76 -0.26 0.10
CA GLY A 43 -2.21 1.03 -0.41
C GLY A 43 -1.98 2.15 0.59
N ALA A 44 -0.98 2.99 0.35
CA ALA A 44 -0.68 4.09 1.26
C ALA A 44 -1.48 5.35 0.93
N ALA A 45 -2.13 5.93 1.94
CA ALA A 45 -2.90 7.18 1.82
C ALA A 45 -2.01 8.37 1.40
N THR A 46 -0.73 8.31 1.78
CA THR A 46 0.36 9.13 1.25
C THR A 46 1.64 8.31 1.16
N ARG A 47 2.60 8.72 0.33
CA ARG A 47 3.88 8.01 0.11
C ARG A 47 5.07 8.72 0.75
N ASP A 48 4.84 9.80 1.49
CA ASP A 48 5.88 10.62 2.13
C ASP A 48 5.96 10.40 3.66
N THR A 49 5.38 9.32 4.17
CA THR A 49 5.37 9.00 5.60
C THR A 49 6.24 7.80 5.97
N GLN A 50 6.99 7.95 7.06
CA GLN A 50 7.91 6.93 7.55
C GLN A 50 7.14 5.71 8.08
N GLU A 51 6.07 5.92 8.85
CA GLU A 51 5.34 4.88 9.57
C GLU A 51 4.60 3.94 8.63
N LEU A 52 3.96 4.49 7.59
CA LEU A 52 3.29 3.69 6.56
C LEU A 52 4.33 2.87 5.78
N SER A 53 5.51 3.44 5.50
CA SER A 53 6.59 2.76 4.80
C SER A 53 7.22 1.63 5.62
N VAL A 54 7.51 1.89 6.90
CA VAL A 54 8.00 0.90 7.85
C VAL A 54 6.98 -0.22 8.01
N THR A 55 5.70 0.11 8.13
CA THR A 55 4.64 -0.91 8.27
C THR A 55 4.50 -1.75 7.02
N ALA A 56 4.52 -1.14 5.84
CA ALA A 56 4.51 -1.87 4.58
C ALA A 56 5.71 -2.81 4.44
N HIS A 57 6.91 -2.36 4.85
CA HIS A 57 8.10 -3.21 4.92
C HIS A 57 7.91 -4.38 5.90
N ARG A 58 7.41 -4.14 7.12
CA ARG A 58 7.13 -5.22 8.10
C ARG A 58 6.12 -6.24 7.56
N ILE A 59 5.07 -5.78 6.88
CA ILE A 59 4.07 -6.65 6.22
C ILE A 59 4.72 -7.46 5.10
N LEU A 60 5.53 -6.85 4.23
CA LEU A 60 6.29 -7.56 3.20
C LEU A 60 7.13 -8.69 3.82
N ARG A 61 7.92 -8.36 4.86
CA ARG A 61 8.73 -9.36 5.57
C ARG A 61 7.89 -10.51 6.08
N PHE A 62 6.77 -10.20 6.76
CA PHE A 62 5.88 -11.22 7.30
C PHE A 62 5.34 -12.13 6.19
N LEU A 63 4.87 -11.55 5.08
CA LEU A 63 4.31 -12.30 3.97
C LEU A 63 5.35 -13.20 3.28
N VAL A 64 6.60 -12.74 3.15
CA VAL A 64 7.70 -13.55 2.62
C VAL A 64 8.04 -14.69 3.59
N GLU A 65 8.35 -14.35 4.84
CA GLU A 65 8.86 -15.29 5.85
C GLU A 65 7.79 -16.33 6.27
N HIS A 66 6.50 -15.99 6.22
CA HIS A 66 5.44 -16.80 6.83
C HIS A 66 4.28 -17.20 5.90
N SER A 67 4.15 -16.57 4.72
CA SER A 67 2.98 -16.75 3.84
C SER A 67 3.31 -17.11 2.39
N GLY A 68 4.60 -17.32 2.07
CA GLY A 68 5.06 -17.80 0.77
C GLY A 68 5.07 -16.74 -0.35
N PHE A 69 5.12 -15.45 0.00
CA PHE A 69 5.26 -14.38 -0.99
C PHE A 69 6.70 -14.27 -1.47
N ARG A 70 6.90 -14.10 -2.78
CA ARG A 70 8.24 -14.11 -3.41
C ARG A 70 8.46 -12.98 -4.40
N SER A 71 7.53 -12.04 -4.50
CA SER A 71 7.68 -10.88 -5.36
C SER A 71 7.17 -9.62 -4.71
N LEU A 72 7.91 -8.53 -4.88
CA LEU A 72 7.48 -7.16 -4.59
C LEU A 72 7.29 -6.41 -5.92
N VAL A 73 6.12 -5.81 -6.13
CA VAL A 73 5.87 -4.84 -7.20
C VAL A 73 5.83 -3.45 -6.58
N LEU A 74 6.66 -2.54 -7.07
CA LEU A 74 6.60 -1.11 -6.75
C LEU A 74 5.87 -0.38 -7.86
N GLU A 75 4.89 0.47 -7.50
CA GLU A 75 4.11 1.25 -8.46
C GLU A 75 4.99 2.13 -9.36
N GLY A 76 4.85 1.96 -10.68
CA GLY A 76 5.24 2.94 -11.68
C GLY A 76 6.75 3.07 -11.97
N ASP A 77 7.55 2.05 -11.64
CA ASP A 77 9.02 2.11 -11.64
C ASP A 77 9.74 0.97 -12.39
N ASP A 78 9.23 0.59 -13.56
CA ASP A 78 9.65 -0.61 -14.30
C ASP A 78 11.17 -0.72 -14.55
N ALA A 79 11.80 0.36 -15.04
CA ALA A 79 13.22 0.36 -15.36
C ALA A 79 14.09 0.23 -14.09
N THR A 80 13.75 1.01 -13.07
CA THR A 80 14.39 0.96 -11.75
C THR A 80 14.22 -0.43 -11.12
N SER A 81 13.01 -0.98 -11.20
CA SER A 81 12.66 -2.29 -10.64
C SER A 81 13.47 -3.43 -11.26
N ALA A 82 13.75 -3.38 -12.57
CA ALA A 82 14.63 -4.34 -13.22
C ALA A 82 16.07 -4.29 -12.69
N ALA A 83 16.62 -3.09 -12.52
CA ALA A 83 17.97 -2.91 -11.98
C ALA A 83 18.05 -3.31 -10.50
N LEU A 84 17.01 -2.98 -9.71
CA LEU A 84 16.91 -3.41 -8.31
C LEU A 84 16.76 -4.94 -8.20
N ASP A 85 16.01 -5.59 -9.09
CA ASP A 85 15.89 -7.05 -9.12
C ASP A 85 17.24 -7.73 -9.39
N GLU A 86 18.04 -7.18 -10.31
CA GLU A 86 19.41 -7.63 -10.52
C GLU A 86 20.26 -7.46 -9.26
N TYR A 87 20.24 -6.27 -8.65
CA TYR A 87 20.96 -5.98 -7.41
C TYR A 87 20.60 -6.96 -6.29
N VAL A 88 19.32 -7.21 -6.02
CA VAL A 88 18.94 -8.09 -4.89
C VAL A 88 19.33 -9.54 -5.12
N ARG A 89 19.46 -9.99 -6.38
CA ARG A 89 19.91 -11.34 -6.73
C ARG A 89 21.43 -11.47 -6.73
N THR A 90 22.14 -10.55 -7.36
CA THR A 90 23.58 -10.69 -7.65
C THR A 90 24.45 -9.82 -6.76
N GLY A 91 23.92 -8.69 -6.27
CA GLY A 91 24.67 -7.63 -5.62
C GLY A 91 25.34 -6.65 -6.60
N ALA A 92 25.04 -6.73 -7.90
CA ALA A 92 25.59 -5.83 -8.90
C ALA A 92 24.96 -4.43 -8.79
N GLY A 93 25.82 -3.40 -8.84
CA GLY A 93 25.42 -1.99 -8.73
C GLY A 93 25.37 -1.46 -7.28
N ASP A 94 25.20 -0.15 -7.16
CA ASP A 94 24.95 0.53 -5.89
C ASP A 94 23.44 0.80 -5.74
N PRO A 95 22.77 0.23 -4.72
CA PRO A 95 21.33 0.38 -4.56
C PRO A 95 20.90 1.83 -4.33
N ARG A 96 21.77 2.69 -3.77
CA ARG A 96 21.47 4.13 -3.63
C ARG A 96 21.44 4.81 -5.00
N ALA A 97 22.47 4.60 -5.81
CA ALA A 97 22.51 5.13 -7.18
C ALA A 97 21.34 4.61 -8.04
N LEU A 98 20.97 3.34 -7.90
CA LEU A 98 19.81 2.77 -8.61
C LEU A 98 18.51 3.45 -8.17
N LEU A 99 18.28 3.62 -6.86
CA LEU A 99 17.10 4.30 -6.33
C LEU A 99 17.02 5.78 -6.70
N ALA A 100 18.16 6.45 -6.93
CA ALA A 100 18.15 7.83 -7.41
C ALA A 100 17.41 8.00 -8.75
N GLY A 101 17.34 6.94 -9.57
CA GLY A 101 16.57 6.88 -10.82
C GLY A 101 15.06 6.62 -10.65
N ALA A 102 14.61 6.23 -9.45
CA ALA A 102 13.21 5.90 -9.16
C ALA A 102 12.26 7.12 -9.27
N ARG A 103 10.96 6.91 -9.21
CA ARG A 103 9.97 7.95 -8.89
C ARG A 103 10.33 8.62 -7.57
N SER A 104 10.09 9.92 -7.46
CA SER A 104 10.51 10.72 -6.28
C SER A 104 10.06 10.14 -4.95
N PHE A 105 8.84 9.59 -4.89
CA PHE A 105 8.27 9.00 -3.68
C PHE A 105 8.87 7.65 -3.27
N TRP A 106 9.71 7.02 -4.11
CA TRP A 106 10.49 5.83 -3.74
C TRP A 106 11.96 6.16 -3.39
N ARG A 107 12.37 7.43 -3.51
CA ARG A 107 13.75 7.88 -3.22
C ARG A 107 13.94 8.14 -1.73
N THR A 108 13.82 7.09 -0.91
CA THR A 108 13.90 7.21 0.55
C THR A 108 14.81 6.16 1.17
N GLU A 109 15.31 6.42 2.38
CA GLU A 109 16.08 5.43 3.14
C GLU A 109 15.20 4.23 3.52
N GLU A 110 13.88 4.40 3.71
CA GLU A 110 12.95 3.29 3.99
C GLU A 110 12.88 2.29 2.82
N ILE A 111 12.84 2.77 1.57
CA ILE A 111 12.86 1.87 0.40
C ILE A 111 14.24 1.26 0.21
N LEU A 112 15.32 1.99 0.50
CA LEU A 112 16.66 1.42 0.51
C LEU A 112 16.79 0.28 1.54
N GLU A 113 16.20 0.43 2.72
CA GLU A 113 16.15 -0.60 3.75
C GLU A 113 15.40 -1.85 3.28
N VAL A 114 14.30 -1.69 2.52
CA VAL A 114 13.57 -2.80 1.87
C VAL A 114 14.49 -3.53 0.89
N VAL A 115 15.12 -2.81 -0.03
CA VAL A 115 16.04 -3.38 -1.04
C VAL A 115 17.20 -4.12 -0.35
N GLY A 116 17.79 -3.50 0.68
CA GLY A 116 18.85 -4.11 1.47
C GLY A 116 18.40 -5.37 2.24
N TRP A 117 17.18 -5.37 2.77
CA TRP A 117 16.60 -6.54 3.43
C TRP A 117 16.37 -7.69 2.43
N ILE A 118 15.77 -7.43 1.26
CA ILE A 118 15.57 -8.44 0.20
C ILE A 118 16.92 -9.06 -0.18
N ARG A 119 17.97 -8.25 -0.37
CA ARG A 119 19.31 -8.76 -0.68
C ARG A 119 19.85 -9.67 0.43
N ARG A 120 19.70 -9.29 1.70
CA ARG A 120 20.11 -10.13 2.84
C ARG A 120 19.32 -11.43 2.89
N TYR A 121 18.01 -11.38 2.70
CA TYR A 121 17.14 -12.56 2.66
C TYR A 121 17.57 -13.53 1.54
N ASN A 122 17.80 -13.02 0.33
CA ASN A 122 18.20 -13.83 -0.83
C ASN A 122 19.56 -14.50 -0.64
N ARG A 123 20.50 -13.87 0.08
CA ARG A 123 21.78 -14.51 0.44
C ARG A 123 21.63 -15.67 1.41
N GLN A 124 20.61 -15.61 2.27
CA GLN A 124 20.31 -16.67 3.24
C GLN A 124 19.44 -17.78 2.62
N HIS A 125 18.71 -17.48 1.52
CA HIS A 125 17.79 -18.38 0.84
C HIS A 125 18.09 -18.43 -0.67
N PRO A 126 19.27 -18.93 -1.08
CA PRO A 126 19.70 -18.91 -2.48
C PRO A 126 18.76 -19.70 -3.43
N ASP A 127 18.12 -20.74 -2.92
CA ASP A 127 17.20 -21.60 -3.69
C ASP A 127 15.74 -21.10 -3.69
N ASP A 128 15.45 -20.03 -2.94
CA ASP A 128 14.10 -19.48 -2.78
C ASP A 128 14.12 -17.94 -2.68
N PRO A 129 14.62 -17.24 -3.73
CA PRO A 129 14.85 -15.80 -3.67
C PRO A 129 13.55 -15.00 -3.83
N VAL A 130 13.49 -13.87 -3.13
CA VAL A 130 12.52 -12.81 -3.39
C VAL A 130 12.96 -11.97 -4.59
N ARG A 131 12.01 -11.65 -5.45
CA ARG A 131 12.20 -10.87 -6.68
C ARG A 131 11.57 -9.49 -6.58
N ILE A 132 12.13 -8.52 -7.28
CA ILE A 132 11.47 -7.24 -7.54
C ILE A 132 10.87 -7.33 -8.94
N ALA A 133 9.55 -7.21 -9.01
CA ALA A 133 8.80 -7.41 -10.23
C ALA A 133 8.97 -6.22 -11.17
N HIS A 134 9.15 -6.52 -12.45
CA HIS A 134 9.28 -5.55 -13.53
C HIS A 134 8.72 -6.15 -14.82
N PRO A 135 8.23 -5.35 -15.77
CA PRO A 135 7.86 -5.85 -17.08
C PRO A 135 9.09 -6.29 -17.88
N GLU A 136 8.85 -7.12 -18.89
CA GLU A 136 9.84 -7.47 -19.91
C GLU A 136 10.18 -6.21 -20.76
N PRO A 137 11.45 -6.00 -21.16
CA PRO A 137 11.85 -4.86 -21.98
C PRO A 137 11.04 -4.71 -23.29
N GLU A 138 10.65 -5.83 -23.89
CA GLU A 138 9.91 -5.91 -25.16
C GLU A 138 8.40 -5.67 -25.01
N ARG A 139 7.90 -5.60 -23.76
CA ARG A 139 6.46 -5.46 -23.44
C ARG A 139 6.19 -4.27 -22.53
N ARG A 140 7.04 -3.24 -22.61
CA ARG A 140 6.71 -1.93 -22.02
C ARG A 140 5.45 -1.41 -22.67
N VAL A 141 4.33 -1.54 -21.97
CA VAL A 141 3.11 -0.85 -22.32
C VAL A 141 3.36 0.61 -21.94
N THR A 142 3.62 1.46 -22.92
CA THR A 142 3.29 2.88 -22.75
C THR A 142 1.77 2.96 -22.76
N ALA A 143 1.16 3.66 -21.80
CA ALA A 143 -0.28 3.90 -21.85
C ALA A 143 -0.64 4.43 -23.25
N GLU A 144 -1.45 3.68 -24.01
CA GLU A 144 -1.72 3.96 -25.43
C GLU A 144 -2.32 5.36 -25.61
N SER A 145 -3.07 5.79 -24.59
CA SER A 145 -3.38 7.18 -24.30
C SER A 145 -2.83 7.53 -22.91
N GLY A 146 -2.46 8.78 -22.66
CA GLY A 146 -2.09 9.25 -21.31
C GLY A 146 -3.26 9.27 -20.31
N ASP A 147 -4.35 8.55 -20.59
CA ASP A 147 -5.53 8.46 -19.73
C ASP A 147 -5.25 7.62 -18.47
N LEU A 148 -5.84 8.04 -17.36
CA LEU A 148 -5.68 7.38 -16.07
C LEU A 148 -6.27 5.97 -16.08
N GLY A 149 -7.33 5.71 -16.85
CA GLY A 149 -7.88 4.36 -17.01
C GLY A 149 -6.87 3.36 -17.59
N ASP A 150 -6.16 3.77 -18.65
CA ASP A 150 -5.13 2.94 -19.29
C ASP A 150 -3.95 2.67 -18.35
N ILE A 151 -3.55 3.67 -17.56
CA ILE A 151 -2.49 3.53 -16.55
C ILE A 151 -2.88 2.50 -15.49
N GLU A 152 -4.10 2.54 -14.97
CA GLU A 152 -4.56 1.56 -13.97
C GLU A 152 -4.58 0.14 -14.52
N LYS A 153 -5.08 -0.03 -15.75
CA LYS A 153 -5.08 -1.33 -16.41
C LYS A 153 -3.64 -1.83 -16.63
N MET A 154 -2.74 -0.96 -17.08
CA MET A 154 -1.32 -1.28 -17.25
C MET A 154 -0.68 -1.75 -15.93
N LEU A 155 -0.93 -1.05 -14.81
CA LEU A 155 -0.43 -1.43 -13.49
C LEU A 155 -0.93 -2.82 -13.07
N ALA A 156 -2.24 -3.08 -13.24
CA ALA A 156 -2.83 -4.39 -12.93
C ALA A 156 -2.24 -5.51 -13.79
N ASP A 157 -2.15 -5.27 -15.10
CA ASP A 157 -1.60 -6.23 -16.06
C ASP A 157 -0.14 -6.61 -15.74
N THR A 158 0.67 -5.66 -15.24
CA THR A 158 2.05 -5.94 -14.79
C THR A 158 2.07 -6.94 -13.64
N VAL A 159 1.19 -6.78 -12.65
CA VAL A 159 1.08 -7.71 -11.51
C VAL A 159 0.58 -9.08 -11.98
N ILE A 160 -0.48 -9.12 -12.81
CA ILE A 160 -1.08 -10.36 -13.33
C ILE A 160 -0.04 -11.16 -14.12
N ARG A 161 0.58 -10.55 -15.13
CA ARG A 161 1.58 -11.23 -15.98
C ARG A 161 2.78 -11.70 -15.18
N TRP A 162 3.21 -10.94 -14.18
CA TRP A 162 4.29 -11.37 -13.30
C TRP A 162 3.89 -12.62 -12.51
N HIS A 163 2.70 -12.64 -11.91
CA HIS A 163 2.18 -13.79 -11.19
C HIS A 163 2.05 -15.02 -12.09
N GLU A 164 1.40 -14.89 -13.26
CA GLU A 164 1.18 -16.00 -14.20
C GLU A 164 2.49 -16.63 -14.68
N ARG A 165 3.52 -15.81 -14.92
CA ARG A 165 4.82 -16.27 -15.40
C ARG A 165 5.65 -16.96 -14.32
N THR A 166 5.62 -16.45 -13.09
CA THR A 166 6.52 -16.90 -12.02
C THR A 166 5.86 -17.87 -11.04
N GLY A 167 4.52 -17.88 -10.98
CA GLY A 167 3.76 -18.53 -9.92
C GLY A 167 3.89 -17.88 -8.55
N HIS A 168 4.68 -16.80 -8.41
CA HIS A 168 4.94 -16.16 -7.12
C HIS A 168 3.68 -15.51 -6.59
N LYS A 169 3.40 -15.65 -5.28
CA LYS A 169 2.52 -14.69 -4.61
C LYS A 169 3.20 -13.33 -4.54
N VAL A 170 2.44 -12.27 -4.78
CA VAL A 170 2.94 -10.91 -5.03
C VAL A 170 2.48 -9.93 -3.95
N VAL A 171 3.41 -9.15 -3.41
CA VAL A 171 3.09 -7.93 -2.65
C VAL A 171 3.12 -6.76 -3.63
N TYR A 172 1.98 -6.08 -3.81
CA TYR A 172 1.88 -4.89 -4.66
C TYR A 172 1.83 -3.64 -3.79
N TRP A 173 2.86 -2.80 -3.85
CA TRP A 173 2.95 -1.59 -3.03
C TRP A 173 2.79 -0.34 -3.88
N GLY A 174 1.77 0.46 -3.56
CA GLY A 174 1.48 1.71 -4.23
C GLY A 174 0.63 2.65 -3.36
N GLY A 175 0.12 3.70 -3.99
CA GLY A 175 -0.84 4.61 -3.37
C GLY A 175 -2.23 3.98 -3.28
N THR A 176 -3.02 4.42 -2.31
CA THR A 176 -4.40 3.96 -2.10
C THR A 176 -5.24 4.04 -3.36
N THR A 177 -5.10 5.12 -4.15
CA THR A 177 -5.88 5.26 -5.40
C THR A 177 -5.71 4.06 -6.34
N HIS A 178 -4.53 3.48 -6.46
CA HIS A 178 -4.29 2.36 -7.38
C HIS A 178 -4.72 1.01 -6.77
N THR A 179 -4.70 0.89 -5.46
CA THR A 179 -4.75 -0.39 -4.73
C THR A 179 -6.10 -0.71 -4.09
N VAL A 180 -7.05 0.23 -4.05
CA VAL A 180 -8.41 -0.09 -3.63
C VAL A 180 -9.04 -1.12 -4.58
N ALA A 181 -9.84 -2.05 -4.05
CA ALA A 181 -10.54 -3.07 -4.84
C ALA A 181 -11.79 -2.54 -5.58
N ALA A 182 -11.74 -1.29 -6.06
CA ALA A 182 -12.90 -0.56 -6.58
C ALA A 182 -13.12 -0.79 -8.07
N ALA A 183 -14.29 -1.33 -8.46
CA ALA A 183 -14.71 -1.42 -9.86
C ALA A 183 -14.91 -0.05 -10.52
N ALA A 184 -15.29 0.95 -9.71
CA ALA A 184 -15.25 2.37 -10.03
C ALA A 184 -15.00 3.16 -8.74
N ARG A 185 -14.23 4.25 -8.82
CA ARG A 185 -14.03 5.19 -7.72
C ARG A 185 -13.90 6.60 -8.29
N ASN A 186 -14.24 7.59 -7.48
CA ASN A 186 -13.98 8.99 -7.76
C ASN A 186 -12.66 9.38 -7.09
N VAL A 187 -11.76 9.93 -7.89
CA VAL A 187 -10.52 10.55 -7.42
C VAL A 187 -10.73 12.04 -7.46
N LEU A 188 -10.73 12.69 -6.29
CA LEU A 188 -10.79 14.15 -6.17
C LEU A 188 -9.41 14.67 -5.78
N LEU A 189 -8.88 15.56 -6.61
CA LEU A 189 -7.62 16.27 -6.38
C LEU A 189 -7.88 17.77 -6.61
N GLY A 190 -8.32 18.47 -5.58
CA GLY A 190 -8.83 19.83 -5.71
C GLY A 190 -10.14 19.85 -6.52
N GLU A 191 -10.20 20.66 -7.58
CA GLU A 191 -11.39 20.76 -8.44
C GLU A 191 -11.51 19.61 -9.46
N LYS A 192 -10.43 18.84 -9.68
CA LYS A 192 -10.42 17.77 -10.68
C LYS A 192 -11.04 16.51 -10.09
N ARG A 193 -12.13 16.05 -10.72
CA ARG A 193 -12.76 14.76 -10.46
C ARG A 193 -12.53 13.82 -11.64
N VAL A 194 -11.97 12.64 -11.39
CA VAL A 194 -11.83 11.58 -12.39
C VAL A 194 -12.48 10.31 -11.86
N THR A 195 -13.24 9.62 -12.71
CA THR A 195 -13.88 8.35 -12.37
C THR A 195 -13.38 7.26 -13.30
N HIS A 196 -12.70 6.26 -12.74
CA HIS A 196 -12.23 5.09 -13.48
C HIS A 196 -12.05 3.91 -12.51
N ARG A 197 -11.93 2.71 -13.08
CA ARG A 197 -11.53 1.51 -12.34
C ARG A 197 -10.08 1.64 -11.85
N SER A 198 -9.78 1.14 -10.66
CA SER A 198 -8.40 1.10 -10.14
C SER A 198 -7.67 -0.16 -10.62
N ALA A 199 -6.35 -0.16 -10.56
CA ALA A 199 -5.57 -1.37 -10.74
C ALA A 199 -6.04 -2.48 -9.79
N GLY A 200 -6.34 -2.14 -8.53
CA GLY A 200 -6.91 -3.04 -7.55
C GLY A 200 -8.29 -3.60 -7.93
N GLY A 201 -9.14 -2.81 -8.59
CA GLY A 201 -10.41 -3.27 -9.15
C GLY A 201 -10.23 -4.31 -10.27
N HIS A 202 -9.25 -4.09 -11.15
CA HIS A 202 -8.88 -5.08 -12.18
C HIS A 202 -8.27 -6.36 -11.56
N LEU A 203 -7.43 -6.20 -10.53
CA LEU A 203 -6.84 -7.33 -9.81
C LEU A 203 -7.89 -8.12 -9.04
N ARG A 204 -8.88 -7.46 -8.43
CA ARG A 204 -10.03 -8.09 -7.79
C ARG A 204 -10.88 -8.87 -8.79
N GLU A 205 -11.12 -8.30 -9.97
CA GLU A 205 -11.85 -8.99 -11.05
C GLU A 205 -11.12 -10.25 -11.52
N HIS A 206 -9.79 -10.19 -11.67
CA HIS A 206 -8.99 -11.32 -12.12
C HIS A 206 -8.79 -12.40 -11.04
N PHE A 207 -8.42 -12.02 -9.81
CA PHE A 207 -8.06 -12.94 -8.73
C PHE A 207 -9.20 -13.29 -7.78
N GLY A 208 -10.32 -12.56 -7.82
CA GLY A 208 -11.43 -12.72 -6.87
C GLY A 208 -10.97 -12.51 -5.42
N SER A 209 -11.26 -13.47 -4.54
CA SER A 209 -10.78 -13.49 -3.16
C SER A 209 -9.27 -13.71 -3.03
N GLY A 210 -8.57 -14.02 -4.14
CA GLY A 210 -7.12 -14.09 -4.22
C GLY A 210 -6.42 -12.72 -4.25
N TYR A 211 -7.15 -11.62 -4.45
CA TYR A 211 -6.66 -10.27 -4.23
C TYR A 211 -7.01 -9.83 -2.79
N LEU A 212 -6.05 -9.31 -2.03
CA LEU A 212 -6.29 -8.75 -0.70
C LEU A 212 -5.82 -7.30 -0.69
N SER A 213 -6.72 -6.34 -0.47
CA SER A 213 -6.37 -4.93 -0.37
C SER A 213 -6.21 -4.51 1.10
N VAL A 214 -5.04 -3.96 1.42
CA VAL A 214 -4.70 -3.43 2.74
C VAL A 214 -4.52 -1.92 2.63
N GLY A 215 -5.44 -1.16 3.22
CA GLY A 215 -5.33 0.30 3.31
C GLY A 215 -4.40 0.71 4.43
N LEU A 216 -3.36 1.49 4.14
CA LEU A 216 -2.47 2.10 5.12
C LEU A 216 -2.92 3.56 5.30
N THR A 217 -3.61 3.81 6.41
CA THR A 217 -4.30 5.06 6.73
C THR A 217 -3.70 5.71 7.97
N PHE A 218 -4.05 6.97 8.21
CA PHE A 218 -3.60 7.68 9.41
C PHE A 218 -4.55 8.81 9.83
N ASP A 219 -4.43 9.27 11.08
CA ASP A 219 -5.24 10.38 11.61
C ASP A 219 -4.58 11.75 11.35
N HIS A 220 -3.39 12.01 11.87
CA HIS A 220 -2.73 13.31 11.71
C HIS A 220 -1.21 13.16 11.64
N GLY A 221 -0.51 14.25 11.36
CA GLY A 221 0.94 14.23 11.32
C GLY A 221 1.54 15.40 10.56
N SER A 222 2.82 15.30 10.26
CA SER A 222 3.49 16.29 9.42
C SER A 222 4.66 15.72 8.64
N THR A 223 4.78 16.18 7.40
CA THR A 223 5.89 15.93 6.49
C THR A 223 6.41 17.29 5.99
N ALA A 224 6.55 17.48 4.68
CA ALA A 224 6.62 18.81 4.08
C ALA A 224 5.30 19.60 4.25
N HIS A 225 4.20 18.91 4.53
CA HIS A 225 2.88 19.48 4.79
C HIS A 225 2.37 19.03 6.16
N THR A 226 1.51 19.85 6.79
CA THR A 226 0.77 19.42 7.98
C THR A 226 -0.48 18.66 7.56
N PHE A 227 -0.73 17.52 8.19
CA PHE A 227 -1.97 16.77 8.03
C PHE A 227 -2.82 16.96 9.29
N PRO A 228 -3.95 17.70 9.22
CA PRO A 228 -4.86 17.83 10.35
C PRO A 228 -5.53 16.48 10.65
N SER A 229 -6.32 16.39 11.72
CA SER A 229 -7.25 15.25 11.88
C SER A 229 -8.29 15.25 10.75
N PRO A 230 -8.76 14.07 10.29
CA PRO A 230 -9.65 13.93 9.15
C PRO A 230 -11.03 14.56 9.42
N PRO A 231 -11.70 15.10 8.39
CA PRO A 231 -13.08 15.56 8.50
C PRO A 231 -14.02 14.45 8.98
N ALA A 232 -15.11 14.81 9.68
CA ALA A 232 -15.97 13.84 10.38
C ALA A 232 -16.69 12.83 9.45
N ASP A 233 -16.80 13.13 8.16
CA ASP A 233 -17.40 12.27 7.13
C ASP A 233 -16.38 11.33 6.44
N PHE A 234 -15.11 11.37 6.84
CA PHE A 234 -14.09 10.44 6.38
C PHE A 234 -14.04 9.18 7.24
N ALA A 235 -13.69 8.06 6.62
CA ALA A 235 -13.52 6.78 7.32
C ALA A 235 -12.48 6.88 8.44
N GLU A 236 -11.41 7.64 8.21
CA GLU A 236 -10.33 7.86 9.18
C GLU A 236 -10.83 8.55 10.46
N ALA A 237 -11.90 9.35 10.42
CA ALA A 237 -12.44 10.00 11.63
C ALA A 237 -13.07 9.02 12.62
N VAL A 238 -13.52 7.85 12.16
CA VAL A 238 -13.97 6.76 13.04
C VAL A 238 -12.77 5.95 13.51
N LEU A 239 -11.82 5.66 12.61
CA LEU A 239 -10.61 4.89 12.91
C LEU A 239 -9.71 5.60 13.94
N GLY A 240 -9.63 6.93 13.88
CA GLY A 240 -8.83 7.76 14.78
C GLY A 240 -9.39 7.91 16.20
N ARG A 241 -10.63 7.44 16.46
CA ARG A 241 -11.21 7.44 17.83
C ARG A 241 -10.60 6.37 18.73
N VAL A 242 -9.96 5.36 18.15
CA VAL A 242 -9.37 4.23 18.88
C VAL A 242 -8.12 4.68 19.61
N ASP A 243 -8.01 4.33 20.90
CA ASP A 243 -6.84 4.70 21.70
C ASP A 243 -5.61 3.79 21.46
N LEU A 244 -5.15 3.66 20.22
CA LEU A 244 -3.93 2.93 19.82
C LEU A 244 -3.06 3.77 18.88
N ASP A 245 -1.73 3.67 19.03
CA ASP A 245 -0.79 4.37 18.15
C ASP A 245 -0.80 3.80 16.73
N ALA A 246 -0.88 2.48 16.61
CA ALA A 246 -1.06 1.78 15.35
C ALA A 246 -1.82 0.47 15.56
N TYR A 247 -2.68 0.10 14.61
CA TYR A 247 -3.39 -1.18 14.68
C TYR A 247 -3.77 -1.71 13.29
N LEU A 248 -3.93 -3.03 13.22
CA LEU A 248 -4.51 -3.75 12.10
C LEU A 248 -5.97 -4.11 12.40
N LEU A 249 -6.85 -3.89 11.45
CA LEU A 249 -8.28 -4.22 11.53
C LEU A 249 -8.70 -5.04 10.31
N ASP A 250 -9.34 -6.19 10.53
CA ASP A 250 -9.95 -6.97 9.45
C ASP A 250 -11.41 -6.56 9.27
N LEU A 251 -11.69 -5.79 8.21
CA LEU A 251 -13.01 -5.22 7.93
C LEU A 251 -14.04 -6.29 7.56
N ARG A 252 -13.60 -7.50 7.25
CA ARG A 252 -14.49 -8.63 6.92
C ARG A 252 -15.01 -9.32 8.18
N THR A 253 -14.54 -8.90 9.36
CA THR A 253 -15.02 -9.42 10.63
C THR A 253 -16.51 -9.09 10.80
N PRO A 254 -17.37 -10.05 11.20
CA PRO A 254 -18.79 -9.76 11.42
C PRO A 254 -19.01 -8.70 12.50
N GLY A 255 -20.02 -7.88 12.31
CA GLY A 255 -20.43 -6.85 13.27
C GLY A 255 -21.94 -6.64 13.30
N PRO A 256 -22.44 -5.84 14.24
CA PRO A 256 -23.84 -5.41 14.29
C PRO A 256 -24.22 -4.60 13.06
N ASP A 257 -25.52 -4.37 12.86
CA ASP A 257 -26.03 -3.69 11.66
C ASP A 257 -25.41 -2.31 11.43
N SER A 258 -25.10 -1.54 12.48
CA SER A 258 -24.43 -0.25 12.30
C SER A 258 -23.00 -0.37 11.75
N VAL A 259 -22.28 -1.45 12.07
CA VAL A 259 -20.96 -1.72 11.48
C VAL A 259 -21.11 -2.15 10.03
N ARG A 260 -22.11 -3.00 9.73
CA ARG A 260 -22.41 -3.35 8.32
C ARG A 260 -22.72 -2.09 7.51
N THR A 261 -23.58 -1.21 8.01
CA THR A 261 -23.91 0.08 7.39
C THR A 261 -22.65 0.94 7.20
N TRP A 262 -21.82 1.10 8.23
CA TRP A 262 -20.57 1.86 8.13
C TRP A 262 -19.62 1.31 7.04
N LEU A 263 -19.55 -0.01 6.89
CA LEU A 263 -18.70 -0.66 5.90
C LEU A 263 -19.24 -0.61 4.47
N THR A 264 -20.56 -0.49 4.27
CA THR A 264 -21.22 -0.59 2.95
C THR A 264 -21.78 0.73 2.42
N GLU A 265 -21.99 1.73 3.28
CA GLU A 265 -22.43 3.06 2.83
C GLU A 265 -21.30 3.82 2.13
N PRO A 266 -21.63 4.74 1.20
CA PRO A 266 -20.63 5.57 0.55
C PRO A 266 -19.76 6.31 1.56
N ALA A 267 -18.45 6.18 1.41
CA ALA A 267 -17.46 6.76 2.31
C ALA A 267 -16.56 7.76 1.57
N LYS A 268 -15.79 8.51 2.36
CA LYS A 268 -14.57 9.18 1.93
C LYS A 268 -13.36 8.56 2.63
N THR A 269 -12.24 8.45 1.93
CA THR A 269 -10.93 8.11 2.52
C THR A 269 -9.88 9.05 1.97
N ARG A 270 -8.88 9.40 2.78
CA ARG A 270 -7.86 10.36 2.40
C ARG A 270 -7.05 9.89 1.20
N LEU A 271 -6.77 10.84 0.31
CA LEU A 271 -5.84 10.64 -0.79
C LEU A 271 -4.91 11.85 -0.88
N ILE A 272 -3.71 11.68 -0.36
CA ILE A 272 -2.70 12.73 -0.35
C ILE A 272 -1.65 12.35 -1.39
N GLY A 273 -1.69 13.07 -2.51
CA GLY A 273 -0.82 12.88 -3.65
C GLY A 273 0.24 13.97 -3.78
N PRO A 274 0.96 14.02 -4.92
CA PRO A 274 1.94 15.07 -5.21
C PRO A 274 1.35 16.49 -5.25
N VAL A 275 0.04 16.60 -5.42
CA VAL A 275 -0.72 17.85 -5.33
C VAL A 275 -1.63 17.70 -4.11
N TYR A 276 -1.36 18.50 -3.09
CA TYR A 276 -2.11 18.52 -1.83
C TYR A 276 -2.09 19.94 -1.24
N ASP A 277 -3.24 20.40 -0.76
CA ASP A 277 -3.38 21.65 -0.01
C ASP A 277 -3.96 21.35 1.38
N PRO A 278 -3.16 21.51 2.45
CA PRO A 278 -3.60 21.23 3.81
C PRO A 278 -4.73 22.15 4.29
N GLN A 279 -4.92 23.32 3.66
CA GLN A 279 -6.03 24.22 3.98
C GLN A 279 -7.36 23.75 3.37
N ASN A 280 -7.32 22.79 2.44
CA ASN A 280 -8.48 22.28 1.73
C ASN A 280 -8.49 20.74 1.71
N ASP A 281 -8.20 20.11 2.86
CA ASP A 281 -8.05 18.65 3.02
C ASP A 281 -9.26 17.85 2.48
N ASP A 282 -10.48 18.36 2.66
CA ASP A 282 -11.71 17.72 2.15
C ASP A 282 -11.74 17.62 0.61
N ALA A 283 -10.95 18.42 -0.12
CA ALA A 283 -10.87 18.33 -1.58
C ALA A 283 -9.93 17.22 -2.09
N PHE A 284 -9.29 16.45 -1.20
CA PHE A 284 -8.29 15.43 -1.52
C PHE A 284 -8.68 14.06 -0.95
N HIS A 285 -9.58 13.37 -1.66
CA HIS A 285 -10.13 12.11 -1.19
C HIS A 285 -10.53 11.16 -2.32
N LEU A 286 -10.66 9.89 -1.96
CA LEU A 286 -11.41 8.91 -2.73
C LEU A 286 -12.85 8.86 -2.25
N SER A 287 -13.79 8.82 -3.19
CA SER A 287 -15.22 8.59 -2.94
C SER A 287 -15.84 7.69 -4.01
N GLY A 288 -17.16 7.51 -4.01
CA GLY A 288 -17.86 6.71 -5.02
C GLY A 288 -17.83 5.20 -4.79
N GLY A 289 -17.61 4.80 -3.54
CA GLY A 289 -17.69 3.44 -3.03
C GLY A 289 -17.68 3.48 -1.51
N SER A 290 -17.58 2.32 -0.87
CA SER A 290 -17.57 2.17 0.58
C SER A 290 -16.25 1.63 1.11
N LEU A 291 -16.01 1.79 2.41
CA LEU A 291 -14.77 1.35 3.06
C LEU A 291 -14.53 -0.16 2.89
N GLY A 292 -15.59 -0.98 3.04
CA GLY A 292 -15.53 -2.43 2.90
C GLY A 292 -15.46 -2.94 1.46
N GLU A 293 -15.82 -2.11 0.47
CA GLU A 293 -15.57 -2.42 -0.95
C GLU A 293 -14.12 -2.13 -1.34
N TRP A 294 -13.52 -1.10 -0.74
CA TRP A 294 -12.17 -0.68 -1.09
C TRP A 294 -11.09 -1.53 -0.45
N PHE A 295 -11.25 -1.91 0.82
CA PHE A 295 -10.24 -2.62 1.59
C PHE A 295 -10.80 -3.87 2.24
N ASP A 296 -10.00 -4.94 2.29
CA ASP A 296 -10.28 -6.09 3.15
C ASP A 296 -9.75 -5.84 4.57
N LEU A 297 -8.59 -5.20 4.66
CA LEU A 297 -7.88 -4.89 5.88
C LEU A 297 -7.52 -3.40 5.91
N VAL A 298 -7.51 -2.80 7.09
CA VAL A 298 -6.93 -1.48 7.29
C VAL A 298 -5.85 -1.57 8.35
N VAL A 299 -4.71 -0.93 8.07
CA VAL A 299 -3.77 -0.53 9.10
C VAL A 299 -3.91 0.97 9.30
N HIS A 300 -4.14 1.38 10.53
CA HIS A 300 -4.30 2.78 10.89
C HIS A 300 -3.19 3.21 11.84
N HIS A 301 -2.53 4.32 11.53
CA HIS A 301 -1.58 5.00 12.39
C HIS A 301 -2.18 6.28 12.93
N ARG A 302 -2.08 6.53 14.23
CA ARG A 302 -2.54 7.79 14.81
C ARG A 302 -1.72 8.97 14.28
N THR A 303 -0.40 8.85 14.34
CA THR A 303 0.52 9.94 14.00
C THR A 303 1.49 9.46 12.94
N VAL A 304 1.74 10.32 11.96
CA VAL A 304 2.75 10.10 10.92
C VAL A 304 3.77 11.23 10.85
N THR A 305 4.98 10.88 10.43
CA THR A 305 6.12 11.78 10.25
C THR A 305 6.77 11.55 8.89
N SER A 306 7.62 12.50 8.47
CA SER A 306 8.29 12.45 7.16
C SER A 306 9.17 11.22 6.99
N VAL A 307 9.11 10.62 5.80
CA VAL A 307 10.18 9.74 5.29
C VAL A 307 11.54 10.43 5.36
N ARG A 308 12.61 9.63 5.37
CA ARG A 308 13.99 10.12 5.24
C ARG A 308 14.36 10.14 3.76
N PRO A 309 14.53 11.32 3.14
CA PRO A 309 14.93 11.39 1.73
C PRO A 309 16.28 10.71 1.52
N LEU A 310 16.46 10.05 0.37
CA LEU A 310 17.74 9.52 -0.03
C LEU A 310 18.73 10.69 -0.19
N GLY A 311 19.80 10.74 0.62
CA GLY A 311 20.76 11.85 0.58
C GLY A 311 21.35 12.04 -0.82
N SER A 312 21.51 13.29 -1.27
CA SER A 312 22.14 13.60 -2.55
C SER A 312 23.67 13.50 -2.42
N HIS A 313 24.26 12.46 -3.00
CA HIS A 313 25.70 12.48 -3.30
C HIS A 313 25.94 13.44 -4.46
N HIS A 314 26.38 14.66 -4.16
CA HIS A 314 27.18 15.43 -5.09
C HIS A 314 28.58 14.80 -5.09
N GLY A 315 28.79 13.86 -6.01
CA GLY A 315 30.12 13.38 -6.39
C GLY A 315 30.62 14.16 -7.60
#